data_AF-A0A950N5Y8-F1
#
_entry.id   AF-A0A950N5Y8-F1
#
_cell.length_a   1.000
_cell.length_b   1.000
_cell.length_c   1.000
_cell.angle_alpha   90.00
_cell.angle_beta   90.00
_cell.angle_gamma   90.00
#
_symmetry.space_group_name_H-M   'P 1'
#
loop_
_entity.id
_entity.type
_entity.pdbx_description
1 polymer ?
#
loop_
_entity_poly.entity_id
_entity_poly.type
_entity_poly.pdbx_seq_one_letter_code
_entity_poly.pdbx_strand_id
1 'polypeptide(L)'
;MQPSPEVRAICTALGQFRIPAAVVDKSRDRFVTWNTGFEKTLGATASQIERFRPGEIVRPVVLAEEGEATSCHHPCELVHPAIEPGVTGQSFRKDEHNALLILNTFAVDRETDGFVRGMLVGQQTTHDHLKQTFHDTVSQQVMAAIFAVEMLRGKLEGDAVANSKEVTAISTLLQSLFTDIQTALNFQPAYPSGNRLSEN
;
A
#
# COMPACT_ATOMS: atom_id res chain seq x y z
N MET A 1 19.72 -15.21 -11.74
CA MET A 1 19.70 -15.70 -10.33
C MET A 1 18.48 -16.58 -10.11
N GLN A 2 18.44 -17.46 -9.10
CA GLN A 2 17.16 -18.08 -8.70
C GLN A 2 16.39 -17.09 -7.80
N PRO A 3 15.05 -16.99 -7.89
CA PRO A 3 14.30 -16.11 -7.00
C PRO A 3 14.48 -16.55 -5.56
N SER A 4 14.56 -15.58 -4.65
CA SER A 4 14.75 -15.85 -3.22
C SER A 4 13.67 -16.81 -2.68
N PRO A 5 14.04 -17.74 -1.77
CA PRO A 5 13.10 -18.74 -1.23
C PRO A 5 11.88 -18.10 -0.55
N GLU A 6 12.06 -16.92 0.05
CA GLU A 6 10.98 -16.14 0.69
C GLU A 6 9.85 -15.78 -0.28
N VAL A 7 10.16 -15.32 -1.49
CA VAL A 7 9.13 -14.89 -2.47
C VAL A 7 8.35 -16.09 -2.99
N ARG A 8 9.01 -17.25 -3.12
CA ARG A 8 8.31 -18.50 -3.44
C ARG A 8 7.37 -18.92 -2.31
N ALA A 9 7.81 -18.81 -1.05
CA ALA A 9 6.98 -19.11 0.11
C ALA A 9 5.73 -18.22 0.18
N ILE A 10 5.88 -16.92 -0.14
CA ILE A 10 4.74 -15.99 -0.25
C ILE A 10 3.77 -16.46 -1.35
N CYS A 11 4.27 -16.78 -2.54
CA CYS A 11 3.43 -17.27 -3.64
C CYS A 11 2.63 -18.54 -3.25
N THR A 12 3.26 -19.46 -2.53
CA THR A 12 2.61 -20.67 -2.01
C THR A 12 1.56 -20.33 -0.95
N ALA A 13 1.88 -19.45 0.01
CA ALA A 13 0.94 -19.01 1.05
C ALA A 13 -0.30 -18.34 0.44
N LEU A 14 -0.13 -17.45 -0.54
CA LEU A 14 -1.22 -16.82 -1.28
C LEU A 14 -2.15 -17.84 -1.96
N GLY A 15 -1.59 -18.99 -2.38
CA GLY A 15 -2.38 -20.11 -2.92
C GLY A 15 -3.37 -20.70 -1.91
N GLN A 16 -3.02 -20.73 -0.62
CA GLN A 16 -3.93 -21.21 0.45
C GLN A 16 -5.15 -20.29 0.61
N PHE A 17 -4.98 -19.00 0.34
CA PHE A 17 -6.04 -17.99 0.37
C PHE A 17 -6.77 -17.84 -0.98
N ARG A 18 -6.45 -18.68 -1.97
CA ARG A 18 -6.98 -18.61 -3.35
C ARG A 18 -6.71 -17.26 -4.03
N ILE A 19 -5.64 -16.57 -3.63
CA ILE A 19 -5.20 -15.32 -4.27
C ILE A 19 -4.31 -15.72 -5.46
N PRO A 20 -4.70 -15.43 -6.71
CA PRO A 20 -3.92 -15.80 -7.89
C PRO A 20 -2.58 -15.06 -7.90
N ALA A 21 -1.47 -15.80 -7.83
CA ALA A 21 -0.15 -15.19 -7.76
C ALA A 21 0.92 -15.98 -8.51
N ALA A 22 1.89 -15.24 -9.03
CA ALA A 22 3.07 -15.78 -9.71
C ALA A 22 4.32 -14.96 -9.41
N VAL A 23 5.48 -15.59 -9.50
CA VAL A 23 6.79 -14.96 -9.33
C VAL A 23 7.49 -14.92 -10.67
N VAL A 24 8.00 -13.74 -11.00
CA VAL A 24 8.72 -13.45 -12.24
C VAL A 24 10.19 -13.22 -11.95
N ASP A 25 11.04 -13.90 -12.72
CA ASP A 25 12.48 -13.60 -12.86
C ASP A 25 12.63 -12.69 -14.07
N LYS A 26 12.79 -11.39 -13.81
CA LYS A 26 12.93 -10.33 -14.82
C LYS A 26 14.20 -10.49 -15.65
N SER A 27 15.28 -10.96 -15.04
CA SER A 27 16.56 -11.14 -15.74
C SER A 27 16.48 -12.20 -16.85
N ARG A 28 15.64 -13.21 -16.65
CA ARG A 28 15.43 -14.29 -17.63
C ARG A 28 14.10 -14.19 -18.36
N ASP A 29 13.34 -13.14 -18.09
CA ASP A 29 12.01 -12.89 -18.61
C ASP A 29 11.12 -14.15 -18.59
N ARG A 30 10.91 -14.70 -17.38
CA ARG A 30 10.09 -15.92 -17.21
C ARG A 30 9.37 -15.99 -15.88
N PHE A 31 8.28 -16.74 -15.86
CA PHE A 31 7.63 -17.18 -14.63
C PHE A 31 8.46 -18.29 -13.97
N VAL A 32 8.68 -18.19 -12.66
CA VAL A 32 9.49 -19.16 -11.92
C VAL A 32 8.67 -20.05 -11.01
N THR A 33 7.58 -19.51 -10.45
CA THR A 33 6.60 -20.28 -9.69
C THR A 33 5.28 -19.54 -9.75
N TRP A 34 4.18 -20.27 -9.64
CA TRP A 34 2.83 -19.72 -9.58
C TRP A 34 1.95 -20.68 -8.77
N ASN A 35 0.79 -20.21 -8.33
CA ASN A 35 -0.20 -21.04 -7.66
C ASN A 35 -1.35 -21.42 -8.59
N THR A 36 -2.18 -22.36 -8.15
CA THR A 36 -3.33 -22.86 -8.95
C THR A 36 -4.39 -21.78 -9.21
N GLY A 37 -4.47 -20.75 -8.38
CA GLY A 37 -5.32 -19.59 -8.63
C GLY A 37 -4.86 -18.85 -9.88
N PHE A 38 -3.55 -18.65 -10.03
CA PHE A 38 -2.96 -18.00 -11.21
C PHE A 38 -3.27 -18.76 -12.50
N GLU A 39 -3.10 -20.08 -12.52
CA GLU A 39 -3.42 -20.92 -13.69
C GLU A 39 -4.90 -20.78 -14.11
N LYS A 40 -5.80 -20.81 -13.13
CA LYS A 40 -7.24 -20.70 -13.35
C LYS A 40 -7.63 -19.32 -13.87
N THR A 41 -7.12 -18.26 -13.25
CA THR A 41 -7.40 -16.87 -13.66
C THR A 41 -6.84 -16.57 -15.05
N LEU A 42 -5.72 -17.18 -15.42
CA LEU A 42 -5.13 -16.99 -16.74
C LEU A 42 -5.80 -17.82 -17.84
N GLY A 43 -6.61 -18.82 -17.47
CA GLY A 43 -7.13 -19.81 -18.40
C GLY A 43 -6.04 -20.66 -19.07
N ALA A 44 -4.87 -20.79 -18.42
CA ALA A 44 -3.68 -21.39 -19.01
C ALA A 44 -3.13 -22.53 -18.14
N THR A 45 -2.61 -23.57 -18.80
CA THR A 45 -1.92 -24.68 -18.15
C THR A 45 -0.50 -24.28 -17.73
N ALA A 46 0.07 -25.00 -16.76
CA ALA A 46 1.47 -24.84 -16.35
C ALA A 46 2.45 -24.82 -17.55
N SER A 47 2.30 -25.75 -18.49
CA SER A 47 3.17 -25.82 -19.68
C SER A 47 3.01 -24.63 -20.64
N GLN A 48 1.86 -23.95 -20.63
CA GLN A 48 1.68 -22.71 -21.39
C GLN A 48 2.34 -21.54 -20.66
N ILE A 49 2.15 -21.45 -19.34
CA ILE A 49 2.73 -20.39 -18.49
C ILE A 49 4.26 -20.41 -18.55
N GLU A 50 4.89 -21.59 -18.57
CA GLU A 50 6.34 -21.74 -18.74
C GLU A 50 6.87 -21.13 -20.05
N ARG A 51 6.03 -21.07 -21.09
CA ARG A 51 6.39 -20.52 -22.39
C ARG A 51 6.11 -19.03 -22.50
N PHE A 52 5.31 -18.48 -21.59
CA PHE A 52 5.01 -17.06 -21.59
C PHE A 52 6.21 -16.25 -21.12
N ARG A 53 6.43 -15.15 -21.81
CA ARG A 53 7.41 -14.12 -21.47
C ARG A 53 6.71 -12.98 -20.75
N PRO A 54 6.93 -12.79 -19.45
CA PRO A 54 6.35 -11.70 -18.66
C PRO A 54 6.47 -10.33 -19.33
N GLY A 55 7.60 -10.00 -19.95
CA GLY A 55 7.81 -8.73 -20.65
C GLY A 55 6.94 -8.53 -21.89
N GLU A 56 6.42 -9.62 -22.47
CA GLU A 56 5.52 -9.58 -23.63
C GLU A 56 4.05 -9.52 -23.20
N ILE A 57 3.71 -10.14 -22.06
CA ILE A 57 2.32 -10.28 -21.62
C ILE A 57 1.93 -9.32 -20.50
N VAL A 58 2.84 -8.91 -19.64
CA VAL A 58 2.55 -8.01 -18.51
C VAL A 58 2.81 -6.59 -18.95
N ARG A 59 1.74 -5.83 -19.14
CA ARG A 59 1.81 -4.40 -19.49
C ARG A 59 1.55 -3.56 -18.25
N PRO A 60 2.43 -2.59 -17.94
CA PRO A 60 2.11 -1.63 -16.89
C PRO A 60 0.87 -0.84 -17.33
N VAL A 61 -0.09 -0.69 -16.42
CA VAL A 61 -1.19 0.24 -16.64
C VAL A 61 -0.65 1.63 -16.30
N VAL A 62 -0.35 2.40 -17.33
CA VAL A 62 0.08 3.79 -17.16
C VAL A 62 -1.14 4.59 -16.69
N LEU A 63 -1.26 4.76 -15.39
CA LEU A 63 -2.07 5.83 -14.84
C LEU A 63 -1.36 7.12 -15.22
N ALA A 64 -2.04 8.02 -15.92
CA ALA A 64 -1.47 9.26 -16.40
C ALA A 64 -1.14 10.19 -15.23
N GLU A 65 0.02 10.00 -14.58
CA GLU A 65 0.57 10.95 -13.64
C GLU A 65 2.08 11.12 -13.87
N GLU A 66 2.45 12.36 -14.21
CA GLU A 66 3.81 12.87 -14.23
C GLU A 66 4.33 12.92 -12.78
N GLY A 67 5.19 11.98 -12.44
CA GLY A 67 5.92 11.99 -11.16
C GLY A 67 6.70 10.69 -11.01
N GLU A 68 8.01 10.79 -10.78
CA GLU A 68 8.87 9.63 -10.50
C GLU A 68 8.41 8.91 -9.23
N ALA A 69 7.46 8.00 -9.37
CA ALA A 69 6.95 7.20 -8.27
C ALA A 69 7.94 6.09 -7.95
N THR A 70 8.64 6.26 -6.83
CA THR A 70 9.49 5.25 -6.15
C THR A 70 8.65 4.12 -5.51
N SER A 71 7.42 3.87 -5.97
CA SER A 71 6.57 2.85 -5.38
C SER A 71 7.08 1.45 -5.73
N CYS A 72 7.10 0.56 -4.75
CA CYS A 72 7.48 -0.85 -4.94
C CYS A 72 6.38 -1.69 -5.60
N HIS A 73 5.22 -1.10 -5.92
CA HIS A 73 4.07 -1.78 -6.52
C HIS A 73 3.50 -0.97 -7.69
N HIS A 74 3.22 -1.66 -8.80
CA HIS A 74 2.70 -1.05 -10.02
C HIS A 74 1.49 -1.83 -10.56
N PRO A 75 0.39 -1.15 -10.93
CA PRO A 75 -0.74 -1.80 -11.57
C PRO A 75 -0.32 -2.36 -12.94
N CYS A 76 -0.80 -3.54 -13.28
CA CYS A 76 -0.52 -4.19 -14.55
C CYS A 76 -1.74 -4.87 -15.16
N GLU A 77 -1.74 -4.99 -16.48
CA GLU A 77 -2.68 -5.78 -17.26
C GLU A 77 -1.94 -6.92 -17.95
N LEU A 78 -2.56 -8.09 -18.04
CA LEU A 78 -2.03 -9.21 -18.80
C LEU A 78 -2.71 -9.24 -20.17
N VAL A 79 -1.91 -9.03 -21.22
CA VAL A 79 -2.35 -8.95 -22.61
C VAL A 79 -1.66 -10.03 -23.42
N HIS A 80 -2.40 -11.09 -23.77
CA HIS A 80 -1.89 -12.15 -24.65
C HIS A 80 -3.06 -12.86 -25.35
N PRO A 81 -2.92 -13.32 -26.61
CA PRO A 81 -4.02 -13.97 -27.35
C PRO A 81 -4.58 -15.24 -26.70
N ALA A 82 -3.75 -15.93 -25.90
CA ALA A 82 -4.13 -17.15 -25.18
C ALA A 82 -4.65 -16.89 -23.75
N ILE A 83 -4.81 -15.62 -23.35
CA ILE A 83 -5.27 -15.21 -22.03
C ILE A 83 -6.60 -14.47 -22.23
N GLU A 84 -7.55 -14.67 -21.32
CA GLU A 84 -8.81 -13.93 -21.38
C GLU A 84 -8.56 -12.41 -21.35
N PRO A 85 -9.25 -11.61 -22.20
CA PRO A 85 -9.09 -10.17 -22.20
C PRO A 85 -9.45 -9.56 -20.83
N GLY A 86 -8.70 -8.54 -20.40
CA GLY A 86 -9.03 -7.75 -19.20
C GLY A 86 -8.56 -8.35 -17.88
N VAL A 87 -7.66 -9.34 -17.90
CA VAL A 87 -6.98 -9.81 -16.69
C VAL A 87 -6.06 -8.70 -16.17
N THR A 88 -6.38 -8.13 -15.02
CA THR A 88 -5.60 -7.08 -14.36
C THR A 88 -4.95 -7.60 -13.09
N GLY A 89 -3.96 -6.88 -12.57
CA GLY A 89 -3.26 -7.24 -11.35
C GLY A 89 -2.33 -6.15 -10.84
N GLN A 90 -1.51 -6.55 -9.87
CA GLN A 90 -0.49 -5.73 -9.25
C GLN A 90 0.86 -6.44 -9.32
N SER A 91 1.90 -5.71 -9.69
CA SER A 91 3.28 -6.16 -9.69
C SER A 91 4.04 -5.55 -8.53
N PHE A 92 4.52 -6.37 -7.60
CA PHE A 92 5.36 -5.97 -6.48
C PHE A 92 6.82 -6.30 -6.78
N ARG A 93 7.68 -5.28 -6.86
CA ARG A 93 9.12 -5.45 -7.07
C ARG A 93 9.80 -5.68 -5.73
N LYS A 94 10.46 -6.84 -5.56
CA LYS A 94 11.35 -7.08 -4.40
C LYS A 94 12.74 -6.50 -4.65
N ASP A 95 13.27 -6.75 -5.84
CA ASP A 95 14.62 -6.33 -6.26
C ASP A 95 14.65 -6.11 -7.78
N GLU A 96 15.82 -5.77 -8.33
CA GLU A 96 16.06 -5.57 -9.77
C GLU A 96 15.69 -6.79 -10.64
N HIS A 97 15.64 -7.99 -10.04
CA HIS A 97 15.56 -9.25 -10.77
C HIS A 97 14.26 -10.02 -10.51
N ASN A 98 13.55 -9.76 -9.42
CA ASN A 98 12.37 -10.51 -9.00
C ASN A 98 11.16 -9.61 -8.79
N ALA A 99 10.01 -10.06 -9.30
CA ALA A 99 8.71 -9.46 -9.00
C ALA A 99 7.68 -10.54 -8.62
N LEU A 100 6.77 -10.17 -7.74
CA LEU A 100 5.56 -10.92 -7.42
C LEU A 100 4.39 -10.27 -8.16
N LEU A 101 3.68 -11.06 -8.96
CA LEU A 101 2.44 -10.67 -9.62
C LEU A 101 1.26 -11.26 -8.84
N ILE A 102 0.27 -10.43 -8.58
CA ILE A 102 -1.01 -10.82 -7.99
C ILE A 102 -2.11 -10.39 -8.95
N LEU A 103 -2.92 -11.35 -9.44
CA LEU A 103 -4.01 -11.04 -10.36
C LEU A 103 -5.30 -10.74 -9.58
N ASN A 104 -6.09 -9.82 -10.13
CA ASN A 104 -7.42 -9.52 -9.61
C ASN A 104 -8.36 -10.66 -10.00
N THR A 105 -9.09 -11.19 -9.02
CA THR A 105 -10.06 -12.30 -9.20
C THR A 105 -11.41 -11.85 -9.73
N PHE A 106 -11.65 -10.54 -9.77
CA PHE A 106 -12.88 -9.97 -10.30
C PHE A 106 -12.58 -9.49 -11.71
N ALA A 107 -13.38 -9.93 -12.68
CA ALA A 107 -13.44 -9.27 -13.97
C ALA A 107 -13.73 -7.80 -13.65
N VAL A 108 -12.73 -6.95 -13.84
CA VAL A 108 -12.92 -5.52 -13.70
C VAL A 108 -13.80 -5.16 -14.87
N ASP A 109 -15.11 -5.08 -14.65
CA ASP A 109 -15.99 -4.38 -15.57
C ASP A 109 -15.31 -3.05 -15.86
N ARG A 110 -15.05 -2.79 -17.15
CA ARG A 110 -14.37 -1.57 -17.63
C ARG A 110 -15.15 -0.27 -17.30
N GLU A 111 -16.18 -0.34 -16.47
CA GLU A 111 -16.74 0.77 -15.69
C GLU A 111 -15.86 1.05 -14.46
N THR A 112 -14.58 1.30 -14.72
CA THR A 112 -13.49 1.43 -13.75
C THR A 112 -13.64 2.60 -12.77
N ASP A 113 -14.59 3.51 -12.99
CA ASP A 113 -14.85 4.61 -12.07
C ASP A 113 -15.46 4.13 -10.75
N GLY A 114 -16.33 3.11 -10.76
CA GLY A 114 -17.02 2.66 -9.55
C GLY A 114 -16.10 1.95 -8.55
N PHE A 115 -15.20 1.10 -9.04
CA PHE A 115 -14.27 0.33 -8.21
C PHE A 115 -13.09 1.17 -7.73
N VAL A 116 -12.49 2.01 -8.60
CA VAL A 116 -11.44 2.94 -8.18
C VAL A 116 -12.01 3.94 -7.17
N ARG A 117 -13.21 4.48 -7.42
CA ARG A 117 -13.92 5.32 -6.45
C ARG A 117 -14.27 4.56 -5.17
N GLY A 118 -14.65 3.28 -5.26
CA GLY A 118 -14.92 2.44 -4.10
C GLY A 118 -13.68 2.20 -3.23
N MET A 119 -12.53 1.93 -3.84
CA MET A 119 -11.25 1.84 -3.13
C MET A 119 -10.84 3.19 -2.53
N LEU A 120 -10.96 4.29 -3.27
CA LEU A 120 -10.65 5.64 -2.79
C LEU A 120 -11.55 6.04 -1.63
N VAL A 121 -12.87 5.80 -1.74
CA VAL A 121 -13.83 6.02 -0.65
C VAL A 121 -13.53 5.11 0.53
N GLY A 122 -13.13 3.86 0.31
CA GLY A 122 -12.74 2.93 1.37
C GLY A 122 -11.49 3.38 2.12
N GLN A 123 -10.46 3.85 1.41
CA GLN A 123 -9.24 4.43 1.99
C GLN A 123 -9.55 5.71 2.75
N GLN A 124 -10.37 6.59 2.18
CA GLN A 124 -10.80 7.84 2.82
C GLN A 124 -11.62 7.55 4.09
N THR A 125 -12.56 6.60 4.03
CA THR A 125 -13.37 6.20 5.19
C THR A 125 -12.50 5.60 6.29
N THR A 126 -11.50 4.79 5.93
CA THR A 126 -10.55 4.21 6.90
C THR A 126 -9.68 5.29 7.53
N HIS A 127 -9.23 6.27 6.73
CA HIS A 127 -8.44 7.39 7.20
C HIS A 127 -9.24 8.33 8.11
N ASP A 128 -10.49 8.64 7.75
CA ASP A 128 -11.40 9.44 8.56
C ASP A 128 -11.78 8.72 9.86
N HIS A 129 -11.96 7.40 9.81
CA HIS A 129 -12.16 6.60 11.00
C HIS A 129 -10.92 6.63 11.91
N LEU A 130 -9.71 6.51 11.36
CA LEU A 130 -8.46 6.58 12.13
C LEU A 130 -8.27 7.97 12.76
N LYS A 131 -8.57 9.05 12.03
CA LYS A 131 -8.60 10.42 12.56
C LYS A 131 -9.57 10.54 13.72
N GLN A 132 -10.78 10.03 13.55
CA GLN A 132 -11.82 10.09 14.59
C GLN A 132 -11.40 9.30 15.83
N THR A 133 -10.91 8.07 15.68
CA THR A 133 -10.44 7.26 16.81
C THR A 133 -9.25 7.90 17.52
N PHE A 134 -8.30 8.47 16.78
CA PHE A 134 -7.18 9.20 17.37
C PHE A 134 -7.66 10.43 18.15
N HIS A 135 -8.55 11.23 17.56
CA HIS A 135 -9.13 12.40 18.21
C HIS A 135 -9.89 12.04 19.49
N ASP A 136 -10.73 11.00 19.45
CA ASP A 136 -11.63 10.67 20.55
C ASP A 136 -10.91 9.93 21.69
N THR A 137 -9.90 9.12 21.37
CA THR A 137 -9.26 8.23 22.37
C THR A 137 -7.86 8.67 22.76
N VAL A 138 -7.03 9.03 21.79
CA VAL A 138 -5.59 9.24 22.02
C VAL A 138 -5.30 10.70 22.36
N SER A 139 -5.98 11.65 21.71
CA SER A 139 -5.77 13.09 21.92
C SER A 139 -6.00 13.50 23.38
N GLN A 140 -7.07 12.98 24.01
CA GLN A 140 -7.39 13.29 25.41
C GLN A 140 -6.32 12.76 26.37
N GLN A 141 -5.79 11.55 26.14
CA GLN A 141 -4.76 10.95 26.98
C GLN A 141 -3.41 11.66 26.82
N VAL A 142 -3.04 12.03 25.59
CA VAL A 142 -1.81 12.78 25.33
C VAL A 142 -1.89 14.19 25.92
N MET A 143 -3.02 14.89 25.77
CA MET A 143 -3.24 16.19 26.40
C MET A 143 -3.17 16.09 27.93
N ALA A 144 -3.79 15.07 28.53
CA ALA A 144 -3.71 14.83 29.96
C ALA A 144 -2.27 14.57 30.43
N ALA A 145 -1.48 13.81 29.66
CA ALA A 145 -0.07 13.58 29.94
C ALA A 145 0.76 14.88 29.85
N ILE A 146 0.54 15.71 28.83
CA ILE A 146 1.20 17.01 28.69
C ILE A 146 0.84 17.91 29.89
N PHE A 147 -0.44 18.01 30.25
CA PHE A 147 -0.86 18.78 31.43
C PHE A 147 -0.25 18.26 32.74
N ALA A 148 -0.19 16.94 32.91
CA ALA A 148 0.43 16.33 34.09
C ALA A 148 1.93 16.66 34.17
N VAL A 149 2.64 16.64 33.03
CA VAL A 149 4.05 17.01 32.94
C VAL A 149 4.26 18.50 33.19
N GLU A 150 3.42 19.38 32.65
CA GLU A 150 3.48 20.82 32.91
C GLU A 150 3.16 21.17 34.37
N MET A 151 2.18 20.50 34.99
CA MET A 151 1.92 20.65 36.43
C MET A 151 3.10 20.18 37.27
N LEU A 152 3.75 19.07 36.89
CA LEU A 152 4.94 18.57 37.56
C LEU A 152 6.10 19.57 37.41
N ARG A 153 6.25 20.17 36.22
CA ARG A 153 7.23 21.22 35.93
C ARG A 153 7.02 22.44 36.82
N GLY A 154 5.79 22.98 36.87
CA GLY A 154 5.46 24.14 37.70
C GLY A 154 5.68 23.90 39.20
N LYS A 155 5.47 22.68 39.69
CA LYS A 155 5.80 22.30 41.09
C LYS A 155 7.31 22.19 41.33
N LEU A 156 8.06 21.66 40.36
CA LEU A 156 9.52 21.50 40.45
C LEU A 156 10.31 22.78 40.19
N GLU A 157 9.73 23.78 39.52
CA GLU A 157 10.33 25.11 39.39
C GLU A 157 10.24 25.91 40.70
N GLY A 158 9.28 25.58 41.58
CA GLY A 158 9.15 26.16 42.92
C GLY A 158 10.14 25.59 43.95
N ASP A 159 10.56 24.33 43.78
CA ASP A 159 11.51 23.64 44.66
C ASP A 159 12.83 23.40 43.92
N ALA A 160 13.85 24.18 44.25
CA ALA A 160 15.08 24.23 43.49
C ALA A 160 15.83 22.87 43.39
N VAL A 161 16.33 22.62 42.17
CA VAL A 161 17.49 21.78 41.81
C VAL A 161 17.26 20.26 41.65
N ALA A 162 17.13 19.86 40.37
CA ALA A 162 17.77 18.69 39.72
C ALA A 162 16.88 18.12 38.59
N ASN A 163 15.55 18.11 38.78
CA ASN A 163 14.62 17.39 37.90
C ASN A 163 14.00 18.23 36.76
N SER A 164 14.26 19.55 36.70
CA SER A 164 13.58 20.42 35.72
C SER A 164 13.99 20.16 34.26
N LYS A 165 15.23 19.70 34.01
CA LYS A 165 15.71 19.39 32.65
C LYS A 165 15.06 18.15 32.05
N GLU A 166 14.90 17.10 32.85
CA GLU A 166 14.30 15.83 32.41
C GLU A 166 12.80 15.99 32.17
N VAL A 167 12.12 16.76 33.03
CA VAL A 167 10.70 17.07 32.86
C VAL A 167 10.46 17.96 31.65
N THR A 168 11.35 18.93 31.39
CA THR A 168 11.29 19.74 30.17
C THR A 168 11.51 18.87 28.93
N ALA A 169 12.50 17.96 28.94
CA ALA A 169 12.77 17.05 27.84
C ALA A 169 11.58 16.11 27.54
N ILE A 170 10.93 15.59 28.59
CA ILE A 170 9.72 14.76 28.45
C ILE A 170 8.56 15.57 27.87
N SER A 171 8.36 16.81 28.32
CA SER A 171 7.32 17.70 27.76
C SER A 171 7.55 17.96 26.27
N THR A 172 8.78 18.30 25.89
CA THR A 172 9.15 18.56 24.48
C THR A 172 9.01 17.31 23.61
N LEU A 173 9.39 16.13 24.10
CA LEU A 173 9.23 14.87 23.36
C LEU A 173 7.75 14.53 23.12
N LEU A 174 6.89 14.72 24.13
CA LEU A 174 5.46 14.48 23.98
C LEU A 174 4.79 15.48 23.02
N GLN A 175 5.21 16.75 23.05
CA GLN A 175 4.75 17.75 22.11
C GLN A 175 5.19 17.44 20.67
N SER A 176 6.45 17.07 20.47
CA SER A 176 6.96 16.66 19.15
C SER A 176 6.19 15.46 18.62
N LEU A 177 6.01 14.41 19.44
CA LEU A 177 5.26 13.22 19.06
C LEU A 177 3.82 13.56 18.66
N PHE A 178 3.16 14.47 19.38
CA PHE A 178 1.81 14.90 19.04
C PHE A 178 1.76 15.65 17.70
N THR A 179 2.69 16.57 17.46
CA THR A 179 2.80 17.29 16.19
C THR A 179 3.10 16.35 15.03
N ASP A 180 3.99 15.37 15.21
CA ASP A 180 4.35 14.39 14.19
C ASP A 180 3.14 13.51 13.82
N ILE A 181 2.39 13.04 14.82
CA ILE A 181 1.18 12.25 14.59
C ILE A 181 0.09 13.09 13.92
N GLN A 182 -0.12 14.34 14.35
CA GLN A 182 -1.07 15.24 13.68
C GLN A 182 -0.68 15.51 12.24
N THR A 183 0.60 15.68 11.95
CA THR A 183 1.10 15.91 10.59
C THR A 183 0.90 14.68 9.71
N ALA A 184 1.22 13.49 10.24
CA ALA A 184 1.01 12.23 9.55
C ALA A 184 -0.48 11.95 9.26
N LEU A 185 -1.37 12.31 10.19
CA LEU A 185 -2.82 12.15 10.02
C LEU A 185 -3.44 13.24 9.13
N ASN A 186 -2.86 14.44 9.09
CA ASN A 186 -3.36 15.54 8.25
C ASN A 186 -2.82 15.54 6.83
N PHE A 187 -1.93 14.61 6.50
CA PHE A 187 -1.45 14.43 5.14
C PHE A 187 -2.63 14.06 4.23
N GLN A 188 -3.09 15.02 3.42
CA GLN A 188 -3.97 14.77 2.30
C GLN A 188 -3.08 14.51 1.08
N PRO A 189 -3.19 13.35 0.43
CA PRO A 189 -2.66 13.21 -0.92
C PRO A 189 -3.27 14.32 -1.78
N ALA A 190 -2.45 15.04 -2.55
CA ALA A 190 -2.96 16.01 -3.49
C ALA A 190 -3.79 15.27 -4.54
N TYR A 191 -5.11 15.46 -4.55
CA TYR A 191 -5.99 14.84 -5.52
C TYR A 191 -6.38 15.85 -6.60
N PRO A 192 -6.36 15.45 -7.89
CA PRO A 192 -6.83 16.30 -8.97
C PRO A 192 -8.34 16.54 -8.79
N SER A 193 -8.71 17.81 -8.66
CA SER A 193 -10.10 18.24 -8.72
C SER A 193 -10.66 17.85 -10.08
N GLY A 194 -11.50 16.82 -10.10
CA GLY A 194 -12.24 16.43 -11.30
C GLY A 194 -12.99 17.64 -11.83
N ASN A 195 -12.56 18.15 -12.97
CA ASN A 195 -13.32 19.13 -13.73
C ASN A 195 -14.67 18.48 -14.02
N ARG A 196 -15.72 19.00 -13.37
CA ARG A 196 -17.10 18.75 -13.77
C ARG A 196 -17.20 19.16 -15.24
N LEU A 197 -17.27 18.18 -16.13
CA LEU A 197 -17.77 18.42 -17.48
C LEU A 197 -19.21 18.91 -17.29
N SER A 198 -19.38 20.20 -17.50
CA SER A 198 -20.67 20.85 -17.69
C SER A 198 -21.40 20.16 -18.82
N GLU A 199 -22.51 19.49 -18.50
CA GLU A 199 -23.50 19.02 -19.46
C GLU A 199 -24.08 20.23 -20.21
N ASN A 200 -24.03 20.17 -21.54
CA ASN A 200 -24.87 20.94 -22.46
C ASN A 200 -25.88 19.98 -23.07
#